data_AF-B7L1A6-F1
#
_entry.id   AF-B7L1A6-F1
#
_cell.length_a   1.000
_cell.length_b   1.000
_cell.length_c   1.000
_cell.angle_alpha   90.00
_cell.angle_beta   90.00
_cell.angle_gamma   90.00
#
_symmetry.space_group_name_H-M   'P 1'
#
loop_
_entity.id
_entity.type
_entity.pdbx_description
1 polymer ?
#
loop_
_entity_poly.entity_id
_entity_poly.type
_entity_poly.pdbx_seq_one_letter_code
_entity_poly.pdbx_strand_id
1 'polypeptide(L)'
;MERRSLLILTTKTDRAFQKRYCARLWEEATESVVGSIALPGLDEPVALRIQYLRGTAVTIPSEAGCSPQPIASITGHSLKTVTVILDHHLARTKALADQTNFDWENSPRTEFANHLQTATPTPKASKGKTYI
;
A
#
# COMPACT_ATOMS: atom_id res chain seq x y z
N MET A 1 27.58 9.38 -25.28
CA MET A 1 28.33 9.02 -24.06
C MET A 1 28.91 7.63 -24.27
N GLU A 2 30.23 7.45 -24.19
CA GLU A 2 30.82 6.13 -24.37
C GLU A 2 30.53 5.22 -23.18
N ARG A 3 30.24 3.94 -23.46
CA ARG A 3 29.99 2.93 -22.44
C ARG A 3 31.30 2.55 -21.75
N ARG A 4 31.47 2.96 -20.49
CA ARG A 4 32.70 2.72 -19.70
C ARG A 4 32.73 1.37 -18.97
N SER A 5 31.57 0.74 -18.77
CA SER A 5 31.48 -0.55 -18.08
C SER A 5 30.34 -1.42 -18.62
N LEU A 6 30.46 -2.72 -18.40
CA LEU A 6 29.36 -3.68 -18.61
C LEU A 6 28.27 -3.52 -17.55
N LEU A 7 28.61 -3.02 -16.36
CA LEU A 7 27.69 -2.83 -15.24
C LEU A 7 26.98 -1.48 -15.32
N ILE A 8 25.71 -1.45 -14.90
CA ILE A 8 24.91 -0.23 -14.83
C ILE A 8 25.33 0.63 -13.62
N LEU A 9 25.59 -0.01 -12.48
CA LEU A 9 26.01 0.65 -11.24
C LEU A 9 27.50 0.40 -10.99
N THR A 10 28.31 1.43 -11.23
CA THR A 10 29.74 1.43 -10.95
C THR A 10 30.16 2.60 -10.08
N THR A 11 31.30 2.46 -9.42
CA THR A 11 31.98 3.59 -8.79
C THR A 11 32.63 4.48 -9.84
N LYS A 12 33.13 5.65 -9.44
CA LYS A 12 33.93 6.55 -10.29
C LYS A 12 35.23 5.89 -10.83
N THR A 13 35.61 4.75 -10.26
CA THR A 13 36.78 3.94 -10.64
C THR A 13 36.40 2.67 -11.41
N ASP A 14 35.19 2.65 -11.99
CA ASP A 14 34.63 1.57 -12.81
C ASP A 14 34.51 0.20 -12.12
N ARG A 15 34.58 0.18 -10.78
CA ARG A 15 34.36 -1.03 -9.99
C ARG A 15 32.87 -1.26 -9.74
N ALA A 16 32.48 -2.53 -9.59
CA ALA A 16 31.12 -2.90 -9.22
C ALA A 16 30.67 -2.22 -7.92
N PHE A 17 29.46 -1.67 -7.92
CA PHE A 17 28.88 -1.00 -6.76
C PHE A 17 28.50 -2.02 -5.66
N GLN A 18 29.27 -2.04 -4.57
CA GLN A 18 29.14 -3.06 -3.53
C GLN A 18 28.01 -2.74 -2.52
N LYS A 19 27.38 -3.77 -1.97
CA LYS A 19 26.33 -3.65 -0.94
C LYS A 19 26.75 -2.79 0.26
N ARG A 20 27.95 -3.02 0.81
CA ARG A 20 28.46 -2.25 1.96
C ARG A 20 28.68 -0.77 1.61
N TYR A 21 29.14 -0.50 0.40
CA TYR A 21 29.35 0.87 -0.07
C TYR A 21 28.01 1.60 -0.24
N CYS A 22 27.00 0.92 -0.78
CA CYS A 22 25.63 1.41 -0.85
C CYS A 22 25.06 1.75 0.54
N ALA A 23 25.21 0.83 1.51
CA ALA A 23 24.71 1.02 2.87
C ALA A 23 25.35 2.24 3.55
N ARG A 24 26.67 2.40 3.43
CA ARG A 24 27.39 3.57 3.95
C ARG A 24 26.89 4.88 3.32
N LEU A 25 26.74 4.92 1.99
CA LEU A 25 26.22 6.11 1.31
C LEU A 25 24.77 6.42 1.69
N TRP A 26 23.96 5.38 1.94
CA TRP A 26 22.61 5.53 2.44
C TRP A 26 22.60 6.16 3.84
N GLU A 27 23.41 5.62 4.76
CA GLU A 27 23.57 6.14 6.12
C GLU A 27 23.99 7.62 6.08
N GLU A 28 25.04 7.96 5.33
CA GLU A 28 25.52 9.34 5.14
C GLU A 28 24.44 10.27 4.59
N ALA A 29 23.65 9.81 3.62
CA ALA A 29 22.55 10.59 3.04
C ALA A 29 21.38 10.76 4.03
N THR A 30 21.02 9.73 4.78
CA THR A 30 19.92 9.80 5.75
C THR A 30 20.30 10.58 7.00
N GLU A 31 21.54 10.49 7.47
CA GLU A 31 22.02 11.26 8.62
C GLU A 31 22.03 12.75 8.33
N SER A 32 22.45 13.14 7.12
CA SER A 32 22.54 14.55 6.71
C SER A 32 21.20 15.22 6.39
N VAL A 33 20.18 14.46 5.97
CA VAL A 33 18.89 15.01 5.52
C VAL A 33 17.77 14.77 6.52
N VAL A 34 17.79 13.62 7.19
CA VAL A 34 16.63 13.10 7.92
C VAL A 34 16.92 12.93 9.41
N GLY A 35 18.17 12.67 9.79
CA GLY A 35 18.50 12.30 11.17
C GLY A 35 17.52 11.25 11.72
N SER A 36 17.09 11.49 12.95
CA SER A 36 16.06 10.74 13.65
C SER A 36 14.68 11.38 13.40
N ILE A 37 13.79 10.73 12.64
CA ILE A 37 12.41 11.24 12.46
C ILE A 37 11.60 10.88 13.71
N ALA A 38 11.10 11.91 14.40
CA ALA A 38 10.04 11.77 15.39
C ALA A 38 8.70 11.63 14.65
N LEU A 39 8.14 10.43 14.65
CA LEU A 39 6.79 10.20 14.14
C LEU A 39 5.78 10.39 15.27
N PRO A 40 4.61 11.00 15.02
CA PRO A 40 3.55 11.12 16.03
C PRO A 40 3.19 9.76 16.61
N GLY A 41 3.24 9.63 17.94
CA GLY A 41 2.91 8.39 18.64
C GLY A 41 4.05 7.38 18.79
N LEU A 42 5.29 7.75 18.46
CA LEU A 42 6.49 6.98 18.81
C LEU A 42 7.37 7.81 19.75
N ASP A 43 7.74 7.22 20.88
CA ASP A 43 8.62 7.85 21.88
C ASP A 43 10.09 7.89 21.42
N GLU A 44 10.47 6.92 20.57
CA GLU A 44 11.82 6.80 20.03
C GLU A 44 11.84 7.14 18.53
N PRO A 45 12.88 7.85 18.07
CA PRO A 45 12.99 8.17 16.66
C PRO A 45 13.27 6.95 15.80
N VAL A 46 12.71 6.97 14.59
CA VAL A 46 12.81 5.83 13.68
C VAL A 46 14.00 5.99 12.73
N ALA A 47 14.92 5.03 12.78
CA ALA A 47 16.02 4.94 11.83
C ALA A 47 15.52 4.47 10.45
N LEU A 48 15.83 5.21 9.39
CA LEU A 48 15.50 4.82 8.01
C LEU A 48 16.55 3.84 7.45
N ARG A 49 16.16 2.57 7.32
CA ARG A 49 16.97 1.54 6.65
C ARG A 49 16.57 1.41 5.19
N ILE A 50 17.53 1.19 4.29
CA ILE A 50 17.28 0.95 2.85
C ILE A 50 16.32 -0.22 2.58
N GLN A 51 16.26 -1.20 3.50
CA GLN A 51 15.34 -2.33 3.42
C GLN A 51 13.87 -1.89 3.45
N TYR A 52 13.56 -0.72 4.03
CA TYR A 52 12.20 -0.17 4.01
C TYR A 52 11.76 0.26 2.62
N LEU A 53 12.67 0.66 1.71
CA LEU A 53 12.30 0.98 0.33
C LEU A 53 11.66 -0.23 -0.38
N ARG A 54 12.10 -1.44 -0.05
CA ARG A 54 11.49 -2.68 -0.54
C ARG A 54 10.08 -2.87 0.02
N GLY A 55 9.88 -2.56 1.30
CA GLY A 55 8.56 -2.56 1.92
C GLY A 55 7.63 -1.57 1.21
N THR A 56 8.09 -0.33 1.04
CA THR A 56 7.37 0.74 0.33
C THR A 56 7.00 0.36 -1.11
N ALA A 57 7.91 -0.27 -1.84
CA ALA A 57 7.66 -0.74 -3.20
C ALA A 57 6.58 -1.83 -3.29
N VAL A 58 6.24 -2.48 -2.18
CA VAL A 58 5.17 -3.48 -2.09
C VAL A 58 3.89 -2.88 -1.49
N THR A 59 4.00 -2.05 -0.44
CA THR A 59 2.84 -1.48 0.25
C THR A 59 2.14 -0.41 -0.57
N ILE A 60 2.86 0.49 -1.27
CA ILE A 60 2.22 1.57 -2.05
C ILE A 60 1.31 1.00 -3.16
N PRO A 61 1.76 0.06 -4.02
CA PRO A 61 0.87 -0.54 -5.02
C PRO A 61 -0.30 -1.30 -4.38
N SER A 62 -0.06 -1.96 -3.24
CA SER A 62 -1.12 -2.66 -2.51
C SER A 62 -2.18 -1.70 -1.98
N GLU A 63 -1.77 -0.53 -1.46
CA GLU A 63 -2.69 0.53 -1.04
C GLU A 63 -3.44 1.16 -2.21
N ALA A 64 -2.83 1.17 -3.40
CA ALA A 64 -3.49 1.56 -4.65
C ALA A 64 -4.44 0.46 -5.21
N GLY A 65 -4.69 -0.62 -4.46
CA GLY A 65 -5.61 -1.70 -4.86
C GLY A 65 -5.02 -2.70 -5.87
N CYS A 66 -3.71 -2.67 -6.12
CA CYS A 66 -3.08 -3.66 -7.00
C CYS A 66 -3.09 -5.03 -6.31
N SER A 67 -3.41 -6.08 -7.08
CA SER A 67 -3.39 -7.44 -6.56
C SER A 67 -1.95 -7.93 -6.28
N PRO A 68 -1.75 -8.91 -5.38
CA PRO A 68 -0.41 -9.40 -5.04
C PRO A 68 0.38 -9.98 -6.23
N GLN A 69 -0.30 -10.46 -7.28
CA GLN A 69 0.32 -11.09 -8.44
C GLN A 69 1.12 -10.09 -9.30
N PRO A 70 0.54 -8.97 -9.81
CA PRO A 70 1.30 -7.89 -10.43
C PRO A 70 2.44 -7.37 -9.56
N ILE A 71 2.19 -7.19 -8.25
CA ILE A 71 3.21 -6.68 -7.32
C ILE A 71 4.40 -7.63 -7.25
N ALA A 72 4.15 -8.93 -7.12
CA ALA A 72 5.20 -9.95 -7.13
C ALA A 72 6.01 -9.92 -8.43
N SER A 73 5.33 -9.78 -9.58
CA SER A 73 5.97 -9.71 -10.90
C SER A 73 6.89 -8.50 -11.07
N ILE A 74 6.43 -7.29 -10.71
CA ILE A 74 7.24 -6.07 -10.90
C ILE A 74 8.39 -5.96 -9.89
N THR A 75 8.20 -6.48 -8.67
CA THR A 75 9.20 -6.38 -7.60
C THR A 75 10.18 -7.55 -7.57
N GLY A 76 9.96 -8.60 -8.37
CA GLY A 76 10.82 -9.79 -8.42
C GLY A 76 10.70 -10.69 -7.18
N HIS A 77 9.55 -10.65 -6.51
CA HIS A 77 9.29 -11.45 -5.31
C HIS A 77 8.45 -12.69 -5.62
N SER A 78 8.55 -13.69 -4.75
CA SER A 78 7.51 -14.73 -4.69
C SER A 78 6.24 -14.15 -4.05
N LEU A 79 5.08 -14.72 -4.39
CA LEU A 79 3.81 -14.35 -3.75
C LEU A 79 3.88 -14.49 -2.22
N LYS A 80 4.48 -15.57 -1.73
CA LYS A 80 4.71 -15.79 -0.30
C LYS A 80 5.49 -14.64 0.33
N THR A 81 6.53 -14.15 -0.35
CA THR A 81 7.34 -13.04 0.14
C THR A 81 6.56 -11.73 0.14
N VAL A 82 5.73 -11.47 -0.87
CA VAL A 82 4.85 -10.30 -0.90
C VAL A 82 3.92 -10.30 0.30
N THR A 83 3.25 -11.43 0.59
CA THR A 83 2.38 -11.55 1.77
C THR A 83 3.13 -11.27 3.07
N VAL A 84 4.32 -11.86 3.27
CA VAL A 84 5.13 -11.60 4.48
C VAL A 84 5.54 -10.13 4.61
N ILE A 85 5.86 -9.46 3.49
CA ILE A 85 6.18 -8.03 3.48
C ILE A 85 4.94 -7.21 3.85
N LEU A 86 3.77 -7.54 3.30
CA LEU A 86 2.51 -6.87 3.63
C LEU A 86 2.15 -7.08 5.11
N ASP A 87 2.26 -8.30 5.63
CA ASP A 87 1.98 -8.59 7.04
C ASP A 87 2.88 -7.78 7.99
N HIS A 88 4.15 -7.54 7.59
CA HIS A 88 5.10 -6.82 8.42
C HIS A 88 5.01 -5.29 8.28
N HIS A 89 4.69 -4.78 7.09
CA HIS A 89 4.82 -3.37 6.75
C HIS A 89 3.51 -2.66 6.40
N LEU A 90 2.45 -3.37 6.05
CA LEU A 90 1.19 -2.74 5.67
C LEU A 90 0.49 -2.22 6.93
N ALA A 91 0.35 -0.91 7.02
CA ALA A 91 -0.41 -0.30 8.09
C ALA A 91 -1.90 -0.59 7.91
N ARG A 92 -2.60 -0.89 9.01
CA ARG A 92 -4.07 -0.97 9.02
C ARG A 92 -4.63 0.45 8.97
N THR A 93 -4.69 1.03 7.78
CA THR A 93 -5.12 2.42 7.58
C THR A 93 -6.63 2.52 7.39
N LYS A 94 -7.21 3.65 7.83
CA LYS A 94 -8.62 3.97 7.54
C LYS A 94 -8.90 4.00 6.03
N ALA A 95 -7.95 4.46 5.23
CA ALA A 95 -8.09 4.51 3.77
C ALA A 95 -8.33 3.12 3.17
N LEU A 96 -7.58 2.08 3.60
CA LEU A 96 -7.81 0.71 3.16
C LEU A 96 -9.18 0.16 3.59
N ALA A 97 -9.62 0.50 4.80
CA ALA A 97 -10.94 0.10 5.28
C ALA A 97 -12.07 0.78 4.48
N ASP A 98 -11.95 2.09 4.23
CA ASP A 98 -12.94 2.85 3.46
C ASP A 98 -13.00 2.35 2.01
N GLN A 99 -11.84 2.06 1.39
CA GLN A 99 -11.76 1.44 0.06
C GLN A 99 -12.43 0.07 0.03
N THR A 100 -12.17 -0.78 1.03
CA THR A 100 -12.78 -2.11 1.12
C THR A 100 -14.31 -2.01 1.27
N ASN A 101 -14.80 -1.07 2.08
CA ASN A 101 -16.24 -0.83 2.23
C ASN A 101 -16.85 -0.36 0.91
N PHE A 102 -16.20 0.58 0.22
CA PHE A 102 -16.65 1.07 -1.08
C PHE A 102 -16.72 -0.07 -2.11
N ASP A 103 -15.66 -0.88 -2.23
CA ASP A 103 -15.62 -1.99 -3.17
C ASP A 103 -16.67 -3.07 -2.83
N TRP A 104 -16.96 -3.27 -1.55
CA TRP A 104 -17.99 -4.18 -1.08
C TRP A 104 -19.41 -3.69 -1.42
N GLU A 105 -19.72 -2.43 -1.11
CA GLU A 105 -21.01 -1.79 -1.37
C GLU A 105 -21.32 -1.75 -2.88
N ASN A 106 -20.30 -1.54 -3.71
CA ASN A 106 -20.42 -1.44 -5.17
C ASN A 106 -20.11 -2.75 -5.91
N SER A 107 -19.92 -3.86 -5.20
CA SER A 107 -19.63 -5.14 -5.82
C SER A 107 -20.83 -5.62 -6.64
N PRO A 108 -20.66 -6.02 -7.92
CA PRO A 108 -21.78 -6.59 -8.69
C PRO A 108 -22.33 -7.89 -8.08
N ARG A 109 -21.59 -8.52 -7.16
CA ARG A 109 -22.03 -9.72 -6.43
C ARG A 109 -23.00 -9.43 -5.30
N THR A 110 -23.14 -8.16 -4.89
CA THR A 110 -24.10 -7.74 -3.85
C THR A 110 -25.42 -7.27 -4.44
N GLU A 111 -25.58 -7.21 -5.77
CA GLU A 111 -26.81 -6.80 -6.44
C GLU A 111 -28.06 -7.53 -5.92
N PHE A 112 -27.98 -8.86 -5.76
CA PHE A 112 -29.08 -9.66 -5.22
C PHE A 112 -29.43 -9.28 -3.78
N ALA A 113 -28.42 -9.08 -2.92
CA ALA A 113 -28.64 -8.68 -1.53
C ALA A 113 -29.19 -7.26 -1.42
N ASN A 114 -28.69 -6.33 -2.24
CA ASN A 114 -29.16 -4.94 -2.31
C ASN A 114 -30.63 -4.88 -2.78
N HIS A 115 -31.03 -5.76 -3.71
CA HIS A 115 -32.42 -5.86 -4.17
C HIS A 115 -33.39 -6.30 -3.05
N LEU A 116 -32.91 -7.10 -2.09
CA LEU A 116 -33.73 -7.52 -0.93
C LEU A 116 -33.90 -6.43 0.12
N GLN A 117 -33.10 -5.35 0.08
CA GLN A 117 -33.16 -4.26 1.07
C GLN A 117 -34.30 -3.26 0.82
N THR A 118 -35.03 -3.36 -0.30
CA THR A 118 -36.21 -2.53 -0.55
C THR A 118 -37.47 -3.15 0.07
N ALA A 119 -37.60 -3.05 1.39
CA ALA A 119 -38.94 -2.87 1.95
C ALA A 119 -39.27 -1.38 1.81
N THR A 120 -39.88 -1.00 0.69
CA THR A 120 -40.57 0.28 0.58
C THR A 120 -41.61 0.33 1.70
N PRO A 121 -41.62 1.33 2.61
CA PRO A 121 -42.69 1.41 3.59
C PRO A 121 -44.00 1.55 2.81
N THR A 122 -44.87 0.56 2.94
CA THR A 122 -46.19 0.55 2.34
C THR A 122 -46.89 1.86 2.73
N PRO A 123 -47.37 2.68 1.78
CA PRO A 123 -48.12 3.87 2.16
C PRO A 123 -49.34 3.42 2.97
N LYS A 124 -49.44 3.90 4.22
CA LYS A 124 -50.58 3.62 5.09
C LYS A 124 -51.86 3.94 4.31
N ALA A 125 -52.67 2.91 4.05
CA ALA A 125 -53.97 3.05 3.44
C ALA A 125 -54.75 4.15 4.17
N SER A 126 -55.10 5.23 3.46
CA SER A 126 -55.96 6.27 4.00
C SER A 126 -57.31 5.64 4.30
N LYS A 127 -57.63 5.48 5.59
CA LYS A 127 -58.99 5.11 6.02
C LYS A 127 -59.96 6.15 5.45
N GLY A 128 -60.79 5.74 4.51
CA GLY A 128 -61.85 6.57 3.96
C GLY A 128 -62.74 7.10 5.07
N LYS A 129 -62.90 8.42 5.11
CA LYS A 129 -63.99 9.04 5.87
C LYS A 129 -65.25 8.92 5.01
N THR A 130 -66.12 7.99 5.38
CA THR A 130 -67.51 7.99 4.95
C THR A 130 -68.17 9.23 5.56
N TYR A 131 -68.56 10.19 4.73
CA TYR A 131 -69.48 11.25 5.10
C TYR A 131 -70.89 10.81 4.70
N ILE A 132 -71.78 10.66 5.69
CA ILE A 132 -73.23 10.80 5.55
C ILE A 132 -73.57 12.11 6.26
#